data_AF-A0A2Z5IPW2-F1
#
_entry.id   AF-A0A2Z5IPW2-F1
#
_cell.length_a   1.000
_cell.length_b   1.000
_cell.length_c   1.000
_cell.angle_alpha   90.00
_cell.angle_beta   90.00
_cell.angle_gamma   90.00
#
_symmetry.space_group_name_H-M   'P 1'
#
loop_
_entity.id
_entity.type
_entity.pdbx_description
1 polymer ?
#
loop_
_entity_poly.entity_id
_entity_poly.type
_entity_poly.pdbx_seq_one_letter_code
_entity_poly.pdbx_strand_id
1 'polypeptide(L)'
;MKKKIIFGIAAPIAMIGFPIFAISCASNKLNSEIIKLNTKDNLYQKFDVTDFHNVGKIFDTKVKYNIRKDGIRVPVEQTLWEYFNYAEGEIVNLADGDTMTVRITQQPKILPNGSTITLSNTIKIRIPLIDTLEENTSNVGEEEKRLAHIDSEYARSMLPVGAKVRMISKNWNDKSYDRVVASVFFGENFTRNFAIEMLAAGYTLAKIEKVNVIDFLADYNKPEDEARELYSYTIPYAAYAINYGILNKKGFYGEPHNFKDPYVLASKYLEHGEALINSSLFILHPSLWAKNAIKSNSENNIYKFLESKNQNKE
;
A
#
# COMPACT_ATOMS: atom_id res chain seq x y z
N MET A 1 -54.78 -71.73 -33.22
CA MET A 1 -53.65 -72.11 -32.34
C MET A 1 -53.39 -70.99 -31.34
N LYS A 2 -53.44 -71.32 -30.03
CA LYS A 2 -52.54 -70.89 -28.93
C LYS A 2 -51.84 -69.52 -29.09
N LYS A 3 -51.94 -68.55 -28.17
CA LYS A 3 -51.58 -68.60 -26.73
C LYS A 3 -52.08 -67.33 -26.02
N LYS A 4 -52.64 -67.50 -24.82
CA LYS A 4 -52.68 -66.48 -23.76
C LYS A 4 -51.24 -66.23 -23.26
N ILE A 5 -50.84 -64.98 -23.02
CA ILE A 5 -49.78 -64.62 -22.08
C ILE A 5 -50.19 -63.35 -21.32
N ILE A 6 -50.09 -63.45 -20.01
CA ILE A 6 -50.37 -62.43 -18.99
C ILE A 6 -49.01 -61.88 -18.52
N PHE A 7 -49.08 -60.70 -17.88
CA PHE A 7 -48.20 -60.16 -16.83
C PHE A 7 -47.01 -59.29 -17.23
N GLY A 8 -46.94 -58.15 -16.52
CA GLY A 8 -45.71 -57.39 -16.31
C GLY A 8 -45.93 -55.89 -16.11
N ILE A 9 -46.61 -55.47 -15.04
CA ILE A 9 -46.51 -54.09 -14.57
C ILE A 9 -45.11 -53.94 -13.97
N ALA A 10 -44.17 -53.38 -14.74
CA ALA A 10 -42.88 -52.95 -14.23
C ALA A 10 -43.00 -51.48 -13.78
N ALA A 11 -42.86 -51.26 -12.48
CA ALA A 11 -42.76 -49.93 -11.89
C ALA A 11 -41.51 -49.20 -12.42
N PRO A 12 -41.57 -47.87 -12.63
CA PRO A 12 -40.39 -47.10 -12.99
C PRO A 12 -39.46 -47.02 -11.77
N ILE A 13 -38.29 -47.65 -11.87
CA ILE A 13 -37.18 -47.37 -10.96
C ILE A 13 -36.74 -45.93 -11.26
N ALA A 14 -37.13 -45.01 -10.39
CA ALA A 14 -36.58 -43.68 -10.35
C ALA A 14 -35.07 -43.83 -10.06
N MET A 15 -34.25 -43.68 -11.09
CA MET A 15 -32.83 -43.43 -10.90
C MET A 15 -32.72 -42.10 -10.19
N ILE A 16 -32.54 -42.15 -8.87
CA ILE A 16 -32.08 -41.02 -8.07
C ILE A 16 -30.66 -40.75 -8.57
N GLY A 17 -30.57 -39.89 -9.59
CA GLY A 17 -29.33 -39.24 -9.95
C GLY A 17 -28.90 -38.45 -8.73
N PHE A 18 -27.92 -38.98 -8.00
CA PHE A 18 -27.19 -38.15 -7.06
C PHE A 18 -26.70 -36.94 -7.85
N PRO A 19 -26.97 -35.70 -7.39
CA PRO A 19 -26.24 -34.58 -7.92
C PRO A 19 -24.79 -34.87 -7.54
N ILE A 20 -24.00 -35.28 -8.52
CA ILE A 20 -22.56 -35.11 -8.45
C ILE A 20 -22.42 -33.60 -8.37
N PHE A 21 -22.34 -33.08 -7.15
CA PHE A 21 -21.85 -31.75 -6.90
C PHE A 21 -20.45 -31.75 -7.50
N ALA A 22 -20.36 -31.30 -8.75
CA ALA A 22 -19.13 -30.81 -9.30
C ALA A 22 -18.77 -29.64 -8.37
N ILE A 23 -17.88 -29.91 -7.42
CA ILE A 23 -17.09 -28.89 -6.75
C ILE A 23 -16.30 -28.27 -7.90
N SER A 24 -16.91 -27.27 -8.54
CA SER A 24 -16.21 -26.31 -9.34
C SER A 24 -15.11 -25.80 -8.42
N CYS A 25 -13.86 -26.18 -8.74
CA CYS A 25 -12.71 -25.50 -8.19
C CYS A 25 -12.92 -24.03 -8.55
N ALA A 26 -13.46 -23.26 -7.62
CA ALA A 26 -13.58 -21.83 -7.75
C ALA A 26 -12.14 -21.35 -7.92
N SER A 27 -11.75 -21.05 -9.16
CA SER A 27 -10.61 -20.17 -9.39
C SER A 27 -10.96 -18.92 -8.60
N ASN A 28 -10.33 -18.70 -7.45
CA ASN A 28 -10.63 -17.59 -6.56
C ASN A 28 -10.38 -16.28 -7.33
N LYS A 29 -11.41 -15.81 -8.04
CA LYS A 29 -11.42 -14.50 -8.66
C LYS A 29 -11.27 -13.50 -7.54
N LEU A 30 -10.32 -12.58 -7.70
CA LEU A 30 -10.10 -11.48 -6.77
C LEU A 30 -11.44 -10.79 -6.49
N ASN A 31 -11.76 -10.57 -5.21
CA ASN A 31 -12.97 -9.87 -4.78
C ASN A 31 -12.66 -9.07 -3.51
N SER A 32 -13.60 -8.24 -3.07
CA SER A 32 -13.43 -7.33 -1.93
C SER A 32 -13.11 -8.06 -0.63
N GLU A 33 -13.66 -9.25 -0.39
CA GLU A 33 -13.41 -10.02 0.83
C GLU A 33 -12.03 -10.66 0.84
N ILE A 34 -11.52 -11.06 -0.33
CA ILE A 34 -10.20 -11.69 -0.46
C ILE A 34 -9.07 -10.68 -0.25
N ILE A 35 -9.26 -9.42 -0.66
CA ILE A 35 -8.21 -8.38 -0.53
C ILE A 35 -8.17 -7.71 0.84
N LYS A 36 -9.18 -7.93 1.69
CA LYS A 36 -9.19 -7.46 3.09
C LYS A 36 -8.08 -8.16 3.86
N LEU A 37 -7.31 -7.38 4.61
CA LEU A 37 -6.31 -7.92 5.52
C LEU A 37 -7.00 -8.31 6.82
N ASN A 38 -7.01 -9.60 7.15
CA ASN A 38 -7.50 -10.06 8.45
C ASN A 38 -6.40 -9.90 9.50
N THR A 39 -6.34 -8.73 10.13
CA THR A 39 -5.34 -8.41 11.14
C THR A 39 -5.86 -8.74 12.55
N LYS A 40 -5.13 -9.60 13.28
CA LYS A 40 -5.37 -9.89 14.71
C LYS A 40 -4.49 -9.05 15.65
N ASP A 41 -3.74 -8.10 15.12
CA ASP A 41 -2.95 -7.13 15.90
C ASP A 41 -3.86 -5.99 16.37
N ASN A 42 -3.72 -5.60 17.64
CA ASN A 42 -4.65 -4.67 18.30
C ASN A 42 -4.67 -3.30 17.62
N LEU A 43 -3.52 -2.83 17.13
CA LEU A 43 -3.42 -1.56 16.42
C LEU A 43 -4.27 -1.58 15.14
N TYR A 44 -4.06 -2.57 14.27
CA TYR A 44 -4.82 -2.66 13.01
C TYR A 44 -6.27 -3.11 13.20
N GLN A 45 -6.64 -3.65 14.36
CA GLN A 45 -8.06 -3.87 14.69
C GLN A 45 -8.79 -2.57 15.04
N LYS A 46 -8.08 -1.60 15.64
CA LYS A 46 -8.62 -0.28 15.96
C LYS A 46 -8.79 0.59 14.70
N PHE A 47 -7.97 0.36 13.69
CA PHE A 47 -7.99 1.13 12.45
C PHE A 47 -8.34 0.24 11.26
N ASP A 48 -9.50 0.49 10.65
CA ASP A 48 -9.91 -0.24 9.45
C ASP A 48 -8.97 0.08 8.28
N VAL A 49 -8.15 -0.89 7.88
CA VAL A 49 -7.21 -0.76 6.75
C VAL A 49 -7.91 -0.59 5.40
N THR A 50 -9.21 -0.89 5.32
CA THR A 50 -10.02 -0.62 4.14
C THR A 50 -10.38 0.86 4.00
N ASP A 51 -10.27 1.65 5.08
CA ASP A 51 -10.43 3.10 5.09
C ASP A 51 -9.12 3.81 4.73
N PHE A 52 -8.60 3.51 3.53
CA PHE A 52 -7.33 4.06 3.03
C PHE A 52 -7.39 5.58 2.73
N HIS A 53 -8.56 6.20 2.82
CA HIS A 53 -8.72 7.66 2.76
C HIS A 53 -8.43 8.36 4.09
N ASN A 54 -8.32 7.61 5.19
CA ASN A 54 -8.14 8.17 6.53
C ASN A 54 -6.87 7.65 7.24
N VAL A 55 -5.84 7.27 6.49
CA VAL A 55 -4.55 6.79 7.00
C VAL A 55 -3.96 7.73 8.04
N GLY A 56 -4.04 9.05 7.85
CA GLY A 56 -3.51 10.06 8.77
C GLY A 56 -4.04 9.97 10.19
N LYS A 57 -5.26 9.42 10.40
CA LYS A 57 -5.84 9.25 11.74
C LYS A 57 -5.03 8.32 12.63
N ILE A 58 -4.29 7.36 12.04
CA ILE A 58 -3.42 6.48 12.85
C ILE A 58 -2.35 7.29 13.57
N PHE A 59 -1.91 8.41 12.99
CA PHE A 59 -0.83 9.23 13.52
C PHE A 59 -1.24 10.14 14.69
N ASP A 60 -2.54 10.21 14.99
CA ASP A 60 -3.06 10.84 16.22
C ASP A 60 -2.90 9.92 17.45
N THR A 61 -2.55 8.64 17.24
CA THR A 61 -2.27 7.68 18.32
C THR A 61 -1.05 8.12 19.11
N LYS A 62 -1.14 8.02 20.44
CA LYS A 62 -0.01 8.23 21.34
C LYS A 62 0.81 6.96 21.51
N VAL A 63 2.12 7.09 21.45
CA VAL A 63 3.08 6.01 21.70
C VAL A 63 4.08 6.41 22.78
N LYS A 64 4.59 5.39 23.47
CA LYS A 64 5.59 5.48 24.52
C LYS A 64 6.91 4.94 23.98
N TYR A 65 7.98 5.66 24.29
CA TYR A 65 9.33 5.26 23.95
C TYR A 65 10.32 5.91 24.93
N ASN A 66 11.55 5.39 24.96
CA ASN A 66 12.60 5.93 25.82
C ASN A 66 13.58 6.75 25.00
N ILE A 67 13.88 7.97 25.45
CA ILE A 67 14.99 8.77 24.92
C ILE A 67 16.17 8.76 25.88
N ARG A 68 17.36 9.07 25.37
CA ARG A 68 18.51 9.42 26.21
C ARG A 68 18.57 10.92 26.38
N LYS A 69 18.52 11.39 27.63
CA LYS A 69 18.74 12.79 28.02
C LYS A 69 19.78 12.80 29.12
N ASP A 70 20.89 13.50 28.89
CA ASP A 70 22.02 13.59 29.84
C ASP A 70 22.52 12.21 30.33
N GLY A 71 22.53 11.22 29.43
CA GLY A 71 22.93 9.84 29.72
C GLY A 71 21.87 8.97 30.39
N ILE A 72 20.74 9.55 30.83
CA ILE A 72 19.65 8.83 31.51
C ILE A 72 18.54 8.48 30.50
N ARG A 73 17.96 7.28 30.63
CA ARG A 73 16.76 6.89 29.87
C ARG A 73 15.52 7.53 30.49
N VAL A 74 14.80 8.33 29.72
CA VAL A 74 13.57 9.01 30.15
C VAL A 74 12.42 8.54 29.26
N PRO A 75 11.29 8.08 29.84
CA PRO A 75 10.10 7.74 29.06
C PRO A 75 9.44 9.02 28.53
N VAL A 76 9.01 8.97 27.28
CA VAL A 76 8.28 10.03 26.59
C VAL A 76 7.01 9.43 26.02
N GLU A 77 5.92 10.19 26.09
CA GLU A 77 4.65 9.89 25.42
C GLU A 77 4.33 11.03 24.45
N GLN A 78 4.12 10.71 23.17
CA GLN A 78 3.85 11.68 22.12
C GLN A 78 2.88 11.07 21.09
N THR A 79 2.18 11.92 20.34
CA THR A 79 1.48 11.45 19.13
C THR A 79 2.49 10.91 18.12
N LEU A 80 2.07 10.00 17.25
CA LEU A 80 2.95 9.50 16.19
C LEU A 80 3.39 10.61 15.23
N TRP A 81 2.56 11.64 15.00
CA TRP A 81 3.00 12.86 14.32
C TRP A 81 4.26 13.44 14.96
N GLU A 82 4.23 13.66 16.28
CA GLU A 82 5.35 14.23 17.03
C GLU A 82 6.54 13.27 17.12
N TYR A 83 6.29 11.96 17.27
CA TYR A 83 7.32 10.93 17.26
C TYR A 83 8.14 10.94 15.96
N PHE A 84 7.48 11.03 14.81
CA PHE A 84 8.14 11.14 13.50
C PHE A 84 8.58 12.56 13.14
N ASN A 85 8.45 13.50 14.09
CA ASN A 85 8.88 14.88 13.98
C ASN A 85 8.43 15.55 12.66
N TYR A 86 7.12 15.59 12.43
CA TYR A 86 6.54 16.09 11.19
C TYR A 86 6.92 17.54 10.87
N ALA A 87 6.87 17.87 9.57
CA ALA A 87 6.88 19.24 9.06
C ALA A 87 5.56 19.52 8.32
N GLU A 88 5.21 20.79 8.16
CA GLU A 88 4.10 21.21 7.28
C GLU A 88 4.58 22.17 6.21
N GLY A 89 3.86 22.18 5.10
CA GLY A 89 4.18 23.05 3.98
C GLY A 89 3.06 23.19 2.97
N GLU A 90 3.37 23.89 1.90
CA GLU A 90 2.51 24.12 0.76
C GLU A 90 3.19 23.64 -0.52
N ILE A 91 2.44 22.93 -1.37
CA ILE A 91 2.92 22.48 -2.67
C ILE A 91 3.28 23.69 -3.54
N VAL A 92 4.51 23.72 -4.04
CA VAL A 92 4.98 24.72 -5.01
C VAL A 92 4.95 24.17 -6.43
N ASN A 93 5.31 22.89 -6.59
CA ASN A 93 5.36 22.22 -7.88
C ASN A 93 5.27 20.70 -7.71
N LEU A 94 4.69 19.99 -8.68
CA LEU A 94 4.87 18.55 -8.87
C LEU A 94 5.64 18.36 -10.18
N ALA A 95 6.84 17.80 -10.10
CA ALA A 95 7.68 17.56 -11.27
C ALA A 95 7.14 16.39 -12.10
N ASP A 96 6.69 15.35 -11.41
CA ASP A 96 6.10 14.12 -11.94
C ASP A 96 5.20 13.51 -10.84
N GLY A 97 4.74 12.28 -11.04
CA GLY A 97 3.80 11.60 -10.15
C GLY A 97 4.34 11.20 -8.76
N ASP A 98 5.66 11.21 -8.53
CA ASP A 98 6.29 10.83 -7.26
C ASP A 98 7.30 11.87 -6.71
N THR A 99 7.51 12.97 -7.42
CA THR A 99 8.46 14.02 -7.05
C THR A 99 7.78 15.39 -6.98
N MET A 100 7.90 16.06 -5.83
CA MET A 100 7.29 17.36 -5.59
C MET A 100 8.22 18.35 -4.88
N THR A 101 7.90 19.64 -5.01
CA THR A 101 8.58 20.72 -4.30
C THR A 101 7.61 21.36 -3.33
N VAL A 102 8.04 21.50 -2.08
CA VAL A 102 7.21 22.01 -0.98
C VAL A 102 7.90 23.20 -0.32
N ARG A 103 7.14 24.27 -0.10
CA ARG A 103 7.54 25.39 0.74
C ARG A 103 7.18 25.09 2.20
N ILE A 104 8.15 25.07 3.09
CA ILE A 104 7.94 24.77 4.50
C ILE A 104 7.23 25.94 5.18
N THR A 105 6.09 25.66 5.80
CA THR A 105 5.30 26.60 6.61
C THR A 105 5.43 26.32 8.10
N GLN A 106 5.75 25.07 8.46
CA GLN A 106 6.04 24.67 9.84
C GLN A 106 7.25 23.74 9.86
N GLN A 107 8.28 24.14 10.62
CA GLN A 107 9.48 23.33 10.84
C GLN A 107 9.18 22.15 11.79
N PRO A 108 9.97 21.06 11.70
CA PRO A 108 9.96 20.01 12.72
C PRO A 108 10.15 20.58 14.12
N LYS A 109 9.49 19.98 15.12
CA LYS A 109 9.65 20.37 16.53
C LYS A 109 11.05 20.00 17.02
N ILE A 110 11.48 20.69 18.08
CA ILE A 110 12.67 20.28 18.84
C ILE A 110 12.40 18.90 19.43
N LEU A 111 13.31 17.96 19.18
CA LEU A 111 13.17 16.61 19.69
C LEU A 111 13.32 16.59 21.23
N PRO A 112 12.72 15.63 21.95
CA PRO A 112 12.75 15.63 23.41
C PRO A 112 14.16 15.52 24.03
N ASN A 113 15.15 15.07 23.26
CA ASN A 113 16.57 15.07 23.62
C ASN A 113 17.27 16.44 23.41
N GLY A 114 16.54 17.46 23.00
CA GLY A 114 17.04 18.82 22.73
C GLY A 114 17.62 19.02 21.32
N SER A 115 17.73 17.96 20.50
CA SER A 115 18.23 18.10 19.14
C SER A 115 17.23 18.82 18.24
N THR A 116 17.76 19.58 17.29
CA THR A 116 16.97 20.38 16.34
C THR A 116 17.20 19.86 14.93
N ILE A 117 16.14 19.88 14.14
CA ILE A 117 16.19 19.61 12.70
C ILE A 117 15.65 20.88 12.03
N THR A 118 16.39 21.42 11.08
CA THR A 118 15.97 22.60 10.33
C THR A 118 15.98 22.27 8.85
N LEU A 119 14.79 22.33 8.27
CA LEU A 119 14.60 22.17 6.83
C LEU A 119 14.79 23.52 6.14
N SER A 120 15.29 23.48 4.91
CA SER A 120 15.31 24.66 4.05
C SER A 120 13.89 25.16 3.78
N ASN A 121 13.72 26.46 3.51
CA ASN A 121 12.41 27.06 3.22
C ASN A 121 11.66 26.37 2.08
N THR A 122 12.41 25.77 1.15
CA THR A 122 11.87 24.94 0.08
C THR A 122 12.66 23.65 0.02
N ILE A 123 11.96 22.53 -0.06
CA ILE A 123 12.56 21.21 -0.19
C ILE A 123 11.96 20.49 -1.40
N LYS A 124 12.77 19.66 -2.05
CA LYS A 124 12.28 18.66 -3.00
C LYS A 124 12.05 17.35 -2.26
N ILE A 125 10.97 16.67 -2.59
CA ILE A 125 10.52 15.45 -1.95
C ILE A 125 10.42 14.36 -3.00
N ARG A 126 10.96 13.19 -2.68
CA ARG A 126 10.63 11.93 -3.34
C ARG A 126 9.64 11.18 -2.45
N ILE A 127 8.52 10.78 -3.03
CA ILE A 127 7.49 10.03 -2.33
C ILE A 127 7.95 8.57 -2.16
N PRO A 128 8.01 8.03 -0.93
CA PRO A 128 8.31 6.62 -0.71
C PRO A 128 7.10 5.73 -1.04
N LEU A 129 7.33 4.42 -1.05
CA LEU A 129 6.33 3.36 -1.29
C LEU A 129 5.79 3.26 -2.72
N ILE A 130 6.02 4.25 -3.59
CA ILE A 130 5.61 4.25 -4.99
C ILE A 130 6.78 4.64 -5.89
N ASP A 131 6.59 4.42 -7.18
CA ASP A 131 7.44 4.91 -8.27
C ASP A 131 6.52 5.04 -9.48
N THR A 132 6.38 6.24 -10.02
CA THR A 132 5.52 6.52 -11.18
C THR A 132 6.33 6.43 -12.47
N LEU A 133 5.65 6.44 -13.62
CA LEU A 133 6.34 6.42 -14.90
C LEU A 133 7.13 7.73 -15.07
N GLU A 134 8.23 7.67 -15.81
CA GLU A 134 9.19 8.76 -15.88
C GLU A 134 8.79 9.80 -16.95
N GLU A 135 8.30 10.98 -16.54
CA GLU A 135 7.89 12.06 -17.47
C GLU A 135 9.10 12.83 -18.05
N ASN A 136 10.14 13.03 -17.24
CA ASN A 136 11.21 14.02 -17.51
C ASN A 136 12.59 13.41 -17.83
N THR A 137 12.67 12.11 -18.06
CA THR A 137 13.93 11.41 -18.32
C THR A 137 14.19 11.30 -19.84
N SER A 138 15.38 11.72 -20.30
CA SER A 138 15.68 11.88 -21.73
C SER A 138 15.64 10.59 -22.54
N ASN A 139 15.84 9.45 -21.88
CA ASN A 139 15.95 8.12 -22.51
C ASN A 139 14.63 7.34 -22.51
N VAL A 140 13.53 7.96 -22.07
CA VAL A 140 12.22 7.31 -21.96
C VAL A 140 11.48 7.37 -23.30
N GLY A 141 10.90 6.24 -23.70
CA GLY A 141 10.11 6.12 -24.93
C GLY A 141 8.81 6.91 -24.89
N GLU A 142 8.29 7.26 -26.06
CA GLU A 142 7.06 8.08 -26.19
C GLU A 142 5.83 7.47 -25.50
N GLU A 143 5.71 6.14 -25.48
CA GLU A 143 4.59 5.48 -24.79
C GLU A 143 4.63 5.69 -23.28
N GLU A 144 5.81 5.51 -22.65
CA GLU A 144 5.98 5.70 -21.21
C GLU A 144 5.76 7.17 -20.84
N LYS A 145 6.31 8.14 -21.60
CA LYS A 145 6.06 9.57 -21.37
C LYS A 145 4.58 9.93 -21.42
N ARG A 146 3.83 9.37 -22.39
CA ARG A 146 2.39 9.61 -22.51
C ARG A 146 1.62 9.07 -21.31
N LEU A 147 2.03 7.93 -20.77
CA LEU A 147 1.41 7.35 -19.57
C LEU A 147 1.84 8.12 -18.30
N ALA A 148 3.12 8.50 -18.19
CA ALA A 148 3.63 9.34 -17.12
C ALA A 148 2.88 10.67 -17.03
N HIS A 149 2.56 11.29 -18.16
CA HIS A 149 1.72 12.49 -18.15
C HIS A 149 0.36 12.26 -17.47
N ILE A 150 -0.24 11.08 -17.64
CA ILE A 150 -1.55 10.75 -17.07
C ILE A 150 -1.47 10.55 -15.56
N ASP A 151 -0.48 9.79 -15.07
CA ASP A 151 -0.31 9.61 -13.61
C ASP A 151 0.07 10.92 -12.92
N SER A 152 0.84 11.77 -13.61
CA SER A 152 1.28 13.07 -13.11
C SER A 152 0.14 14.10 -13.11
N GLU A 153 -0.75 14.10 -14.10
CA GLU A 153 -1.98 14.90 -14.07
C GLU A 153 -2.90 14.48 -12.91
N TYR A 154 -3.02 13.17 -12.65
CA TYR A 154 -3.79 12.70 -11.50
C TYR A 154 -3.16 13.16 -10.17
N ALA A 155 -1.84 13.04 -10.03
CA ALA A 155 -1.11 13.56 -8.88
C ALA A 155 -1.34 15.07 -8.67
N ARG A 156 -1.23 15.87 -9.74
CA ARG A 156 -1.51 17.32 -9.74
C ARG A 156 -2.95 17.65 -9.36
N SER A 157 -3.90 16.80 -9.73
CA SER A 157 -5.32 16.98 -9.34
C SER A 157 -5.56 16.75 -7.84
N MET A 158 -4.80 15.85 -7.22
CA MET A 158 -4.90 15.58 -5.77
C MET A 158 -4.16 16.64 -4.94
N LEU A 159 -3.03 17.13 -5.46
CA LEU A 159 -2.14 18.08 -4.80
C LEU A 159 -1.88 19.29 -5.71
N PRO A 160 -2.89 20.14 -5.97
CA PRO A 160 -2.67 21.35 -6.76
C PRO A 160 -1.68 22.28 -6.05
N VAL A 161 -1.05 23.19 -6.81
CA VAL A 161 -0.18 24.23 -6.25
C VAL A 161 -0.93 25.01 -5.17
N GLY A 162 -0.28 25.21 -4.02
CA GLY A 162 -0.87 25.82 -2.82
C GLY A 162 -1.58 24.84 -1.89
N ALA A 163 -1.72 23.56 -2.27
CA ALA A 163 -2.26 22.54 -1.37
C ALA A 163 -1.40 22.43 -0.10
N LYS A 164 -2.06 22.40 1.06
CA LYS A 164 -1.41 22.22 2.36
C LYS A 164 -1.11 20.75 2.59
N VAL A 165 0.09 20.48 3.07
CA VAL A 165 0.56 19.13 3.35
C VAL A 165 1.26 19.04 4.70
N ARG A 166 1.14 17.87 5.32
CA ARG A 166 1.95 17.44 6.47
C ARG A 166 2.84 16.29 6.02
N MET A 167 4.08 16.30 6.45
CA MET A 167 5.11 15.43 5.91
C MET A 167 5.88 14.78 7.04
N ILE A 168 6.19 13.50 6.88
CA ILE A 168 7.00 12.73 7.82
C ILE A 168 8.10 12.00 7.04
N SER A 169 9.31 12.02 7.59
CA SER A 169 10.47 11.32 7.04
C SER A 169 11.03 10.39 8.11
N LYS A 170 11.54 9.22 7.71
CA LYS A 170 12.31 8.35 8.62
C LYS A 170 13.53 9.08 9.15
N ASN A 171 14.14 9.92 8.30
CA ASN A 171 15.23 10.80 8.65
C ASN A 171 15.26 12.00 7.70
N TRP A 172 15.03 13.20 8.23
CA TRP A 172 15.05 14.45 7.45
C TRP A 172 16.40 14.75 6.78
N ASN A 173 17.47 14.06 7.17
CA ASN A 173 18.79 14.16 6.54
C ASN A 173 19.00 13.15 5.40
N ASP A 174 18.13 12.14 5.26
CA ASP A 174 18.24 11.15 4.19
C ASP A 174 17.80 11.79 2.86
N LYS A 175 18.73 11.81 1.91
CA LYS A 175 18.49 12.34 0.56
C LYS A 175 18.67 11.25 -0.48
N SER A 176 17.72 11.18 -1.41
CA SER A 176 17.89 10.52 -2.71
C SER A 176 18.26 11.60 -3.72
N TYR A 177 19.55 11.70 -4.05
CA TYR A 177 20.12 12.83 -4.77
C TYR A 177 19.91 14.16 -3.99
N ASP A 178 19.17 15.12 -4.55
CA ASP A 178 18.83 16.39 -3.91
C ASP A 178 17.46 16.39 -3.23
N ARG A 179 16.76 15.24 -3.22
CA ARG A 179 15.38 15.09 -2.71
C ARG A 179 15.37 14.43 -1.34
N VAL A 180 14.60 14.99 -0.42
CA VAL A 180 14.27 14.34 0.87
C VAL A 180 13.26 13.23 0.61
N VAL A 181 13.42 12.07 1.26
CA VAL A 181 12.41 11.01 1.20
C VAL A 181 11.39 11.24 2.32
N ALA A 182 10.13 11.53 1.96
CA ALA A 182 9.09 11.82 2.94
C ALA A 182 7.70 11.35 2.49
N SER A 183 6.96 10.75 3.41
CA SER A 183 5.54 10.46 3.22
C SER A 183 4.74 11.75 3.35
N VAL A 184 3.88 12.02 2.37
CA VAL A 184 3.08 13.25 2.28
C VAL A 184 1.62 12.96 2.59
N PHE A 185 1.07 13.74 3.52
CA PHE A 185 -0.31 13.68 3.97
C PHE A 185 -1.05 14.98 3.65
N PHE A 186 -2.31 14.85 3.25
CA PHE A 186 -3.11 15.95 2.72
C PHE A 186 -4.61 15.74 2.99
N GLY A 187 -5.42 16.67 2.49
CA GLY A 187 -6.85 16.70 2.76
C GLY A 187 -7.18 17.30 4.12
N GLU A 188 -8.45 17.20 4.51
CA GLU A 188 -8.91 17.71 5.80
C GLU A 188 -8.14 17.05 6.94
N ASN A 189 -7.51 17.85 7.81
CA ASN A 189 -6.68 17.39 8.93
C ASN A 189 -5.57 16.40 8.54
N PHE A 190 -5.10 16.43 7.29
CA PHE A 190 -4.04 15.56 6.78
C PHE A 190 -4.37 14.05 6.87
N THR A 191 -5.65 13.69 6.70
CA THR A 191 -6.11 12.30 6.82
C THR A 191 -5.70 11.40 5.65
N ARG A 192 -5.44 11.96 4.47
CA ARG A 192 -5.12 11.20 3.25
C ARG A 192 -3.61 11.06 3.10
N ASN A 193 -3.12 9.89 2.68
CA ASN A 193 -1.70 9.67 2.36
C ASN A 193 -1.52 9.58 0.85
N PHE A 194 -0.64 10.41 0.28
CA PHE A 194 -0.49 10.56 -1.17
C PHE A 194 -0.10 9.26 -1.89
N ALA A 195 0.89 8.52 -1.38
CA ALA A 195 1.34 7.27 -1.98
C ALA A 195 0.23 6.21 -2.02
N ILE A 196 -0.52 6.09 -0.93
CA ILE A 196 -1.63 5.14 -0.80
C ILE A 196 -2.79 5.52 -1.73
N GLU A 197 -3.10 6.81 -1.87
CA GLU A 197 -4.11 7.32 -2.80
C GLU A 197 -3.73 7.06 -4.26
N MET A 198 -2.44 7.23 -4.62
CA MET A 198 -1.93 6.88 -5.96
C MET A 198 -2.07 5.37 -6.25
N LEU A 199 -1.76 4.51 -5.28
CA LEU A 199 -1.94 3.05 -5.39
C LEU A 199 -3.42 2.67 -5.55
N ALA A 200 -4.31 3.24 -4.71
CA ALA A 200 -5.75 3.00 -4.77
C ALA A 200 -6.37 3.45 -6.09
N ALA A 201 -5.82 4.52 -6.68
CA ALA A 201 -6.23 5.03 -7.97
C ALA A 201 -5.69 4.23 -9.16
N GLY A 202 -4.78 3.28 -8.95
CA GLY A 202 -4.29 2.38 -10.00
C GLY A 202 -3.37 3.05 -11.01
N TYR A 203 -2.67 4.12 -10.62
CA TYR A 203 -1.72 4.85 -11.48
C TYR A 203 -0.26 4.48 -11.25
N THR A 204 0.06 3.69 -10.24
CA THR A 204 1.45 3.35 -9.88
C THR A 204 1.57 1.93 -9.36
N LEU A 205 2.80 1.41 -9.36
CA LEU A 205 3.18 0.23 -8.60
C LEU A 205 3.82 0.61 -7.27
N ALA A 206 4.00 -0.37 -6.39
CA ALA A 206 4.60 -0.17 -5.09
C ALA A 206 6.12 -0.41 -5.12
N LYS A 207 6.86 0.52 -4.52
CA LYS A 207 8.30 0.44 -4.30
C LYS A 207 8.59 0.28 -2.81
N ILE A 208 8.57 -0.97 -2.35
CA ILE A 208 8.81 -1.32 -0.94
C ILE A 208 10.23 -1.85 -0.80
N GLU A 209 11.04 -1.15 0.00
CA GLU A 209 12.38 -1.60 0.35
C GLU A 209 12.33 -2.79 1.30
N LYS A 210 13.29 -3.71 1.17
CA LYS A 210 13.39 -4.91 2.02
C LYS A 210 13.44 -4.58 3.51
N VAL A 211 14.08 -3.46 3.89
CA VAL A 211 14.14 -3.02 5.28
C VAL A 211 12.75 -2.71 5.83
N ASN A 212 11.88 -2.08 5.05
CA ASN A 212 10.51 -1.75 5.46
C ASN A 212 9.66 -3.02 5.69
N VAL A 213 9.93 -4.08 4.91
CA VAL A 213 9.33 -5.40 5.10
C VAL A 213 9.78 -6.01 6.43
N ILE A 214 11.08 -6.01 6.69
CA ILE A 214 11.66 -6.56 7.93
C ILE A 214 11.10 -5.82 9.14
N ASP A 215 11.07 -4.48 9.08
CA ASP A 215 10.55 -3.61 10.12
C ASP A 215 9.07 -3.92 10.42
N PHE A 216 8.22 -4.03 9.38
CA PHE A 216 6.82 -4.41 9.55
C PHE A 216 6.64 -5.78 10.22
N LEU A 217 7.39 -6.79 9.76
CA LEU A 217 7.29 -8.15 10.31
C LEU A 217 7.72 -8.21 11.77
N ALA A 218 8.75 -7.45 12.15
CA ALA A 218 9.23 -7.35 13.53
C ALA A 218 8.25 -6.58 14.42
N ASP A 219 7.63 -5.53 13.89
CA ASP A 219 6.72 -4.66 14.63
C ASP A 219 5.30 -5.22 14.80
N TYR A 220 4.89 -6.19 14.00
CA TYR A 220 3.50 -6.66 13.94
C TYR A 220 2.91 -7.10 15.28
N ASN A 221 3.72 -7.64 16.20
CA ASN A 221 3.26 -8.10 17.51
C ASN A 221 3.63 -7.14 18.66
N LYS A 222 4.18 -5.96 18.36
CA LYS A 222 4.48 -4.97 19.42
C LYS A 222 3.19 -4.49 20.07
N PRO A 223 3.19 -4.18 21.38
CA PRO A 223 2.07 -3.49 22.03
C PRO A 223 1.63 -2.24 21.26
N GLU A 224 0.33 -1.92 21.31
CA GLU A 224 -0.25 -0.78 20.58
C GLU A 224 0.39 0.55 20.98
N ASP A 225 0.76 0.70 22.25
CA ASP A 225 1.38 1.91 22.79
C ASP A 225 2.90 1.94 22.62
N GLU A 226 3.52 0.93 22.00
CA GLU A 226 4.93 0.96 21.64
C GLU A 226 5.13 1.55 20.23
N ALA A 227 6.14 2.42 20.11
CA ALA A 227 6.49 2.98 18.82
C ALA A 227 6.99 1.90 17.83
N ARG A 228 6.48 1.99 16.61
CA ARG A 228 6.86 1.16 15.45
C ARG A 228 7.56 2.02 14.41
N GLU A 229 8.22 1.38 13.46
CA GLU A 229 8.78 2.07 12.30
C GLU A 229 7.66 2.65 11.43
N LEU A 230 7.95 3.74 10.72
CA LEU A 230 6.96 4.50 9.95
C LEU A 230 6.12 3.60 9.03
N TYR A 231 6.78 2.77 8.24
CA TYR A 231 6.10 1.96 7.24
C TYR A 231 5.33 0.79 7.82
N SER A 232 5.58 0.41 9.09
CA SER A 232 4.76 -0.55 9.79
C SER A 232 3.30 -0.07 9.86
N TYR A 233 3.09 1.23 10.07
CA TYR A 233 1.75 1.84 10.10
C TYR A 233 1.07 1.92 8.72
N THR A 234 1.82 2.10 7.63
CA THR A 234 1.26 2.42 6.30
C THR A 234 1.18 1.23 5.35
N ILE A 235 2.04 0.22 5.51
CA ILE A 235 2.09 -0.96 4.63
C ILE A 235 0.74 -1.69 4.52
N PRO A 236 -0.03 -1.92 5.60
CA PRO A 236 -1.34 -2.56 5.50
C PRO A 236 -2.32 -1.79 4.61
N TYR A 237 -2.33 -0.46 4.73
CA TYR A 237 -3.15 0.39 3.86
C TYR A 237 -2.69 0.36 2.41
N ALA A 238 -1.37 0.40 2.17
CA ALA A 238 -0.80 0.29 0.83
C ALA A 238 -1.16 -1.05 0.16
N ALA A 239 -1.14 -2.15 0.94
CA ALA A 239 -1.55 -3.46 0.48
C ALA A 239 -3.04 -3.50 0.12
N TYR A 240 -3.93 -2.96 0.95
CA TYR A 240 -5.33 -2.88 0.56
C TYR A 240 -5.53 -2.00 -0.69
N ALA A 241 -4.90 -0.82 -0.72
CA ALA A 241 -5.04 0.16 -1.80
C ALA A 241 -4.61 -0.38 -3.18
N ILE A 242 -3.42 -0.97 -3.31
CA ILE A 242 -2.96 -1.49 -4.61
C ILE A 242 -3.91 -2.58 -5.16
N ASN A 243 -4.37 -3.48 -4.28
CA ASN A 243 -5.29 -4.55 -4.67
C ASN A 243 -6.69 -4.01 -4.96
N TYR A 244 -7.14 -2.97 -4.24
CA TYR A 244 -8.38 -2.25 -4.51
C TYR A 244 -8.36 -1.60 -5.90
N GLY A 245 -7.29 -0.90 -6.26
CA GLY A 245 -7.15 -0.24 -7.57
C GLY A 245 -7.22 -1.23 -8.73
N ILE A 246 -6.54 -2.37 -8.61
CA ILE A 246 -6.55 -3.46 -9.59
C ILE A 246 -7.94 -4.11 -9.69
N LEU A 247 -8.54 -4.45 -8.55
CA LEU A 247 -9.86 -5.09 -8.48
C LEU A 247 -10.94 -4.22 -9.13
N ASN A 248 -10.94 -2.93 -8.80
CA ASN A 248 -11.96 -1.98 -9.21
C ASN A 248 -11.64 -1.27 -10.53
N LYS A 249 -10.63 -1.75 -11.28
CA LYS A 249 -10.24 -1.23 -12.59
C LYS A 249 -10.06 0.29 -12.58
N LYS A 250 -9.30 0.79 -11.61
CA LYS A 250 -8.95 2.21 -11.48
C LYS A 250 -7.73 2.56 -12.34
N GLY A 251 -7.62 3.82 -12.73
CA GLY A 251 -6.47 4.35 -13.46
C GLY A 251 -6.13 3.51 -14.69
N PHE A 252 -4.88 3.06 -14.81
CA PHE A 252 -4.44 2.28 -15.96
C PHE A 252 -5.13 0.92 -16.10
N TYR A 253 -5.73 0.38 -15.03
CA TYR A 253 -6.47 -0.88 -15.10
C TYR A 253 -7.88 -0.69 -15.69
N GLY A 254 -8.40 0.53 -15.76
CA GLY A 254 -9.70 0.86 -16.34
C GLY A 254 -9.62 1.44 -17.75
N GLU A 255 -10.78 1.80 -18.30
CA GLU A 255 -10.86 2.50 -19.60
C GLU A 255 -10.12 3.84 -19.56
N PRO A 256 -9.43 4.25 -20.66
CA PRO A 256 -9.32 3.54 -21.94
C PRO A 256 -8.16 2.52 -22.01
N HIS A 257 -7.38 2.38 -20.94
CA HIS A 257 -6.10 1.66 -20.97
C HIS A 257 -6.26 0.15 -20.79
N ASN A 258 -7.19 -0.27 -19.94
CA ASN A 258 -7.56 -1.67 -19.69
C ASN A 258 -6.38 -2.60 -19.41
N PHE A 259 -5.40 -2.14 -18.63
CA PHE A 259 -4.29 -3.01 -18.24
C PHE A 259 -4.84 -4.21 -17.46
N LYS A 260 -4.46 -5.40 -17.93
CA LYS A 260 -5.07 -6.65 -17.45
C LYS A 260 -4.68 -6.96 -16.01
N ASP A 261 -3.44 -6.67 -15.66
CA ASP A 261 -2.78 -7.05 -14.41
C ASP A 261 -1.57 -6.12 -14.15
N PRO A 262 -0.99 -6.12 -12.94
CA PRO A 262 0.15 -5.25 -12.61
C PRO A 262 1.43 -5.56 -13.40
N TYR A 263 1.56 -6.72 -14.04
CA TYR A 263 2.72 -7.02 -14.90
C TYR A 263 2.65 -6.26 -16.22
N VAL A 264 1.44 -6.04 -16.76
CA VAL A 264 1.25 -5.16 -17.92
C VAL A 264 1.68 -3.73 -17.57
N LEU A 265 1.28 -3.21 -16.41
CA LEU A 265 1.74 -1.90 -15.95
C LEU A 265 3.26 -1.87 -15.77
N ALA A 266 3.84 -2.88 -15.10
CA ALA A 266 5.28 -3.00 -14.92
C ALA A 266 6.06 -2.99 -16.25
N SER A 267 5.52 -3.61 -17.30
CA SER A 267 6.15 -3.63 -18.63
C SER A 267 6.24 -2.27 -19.31
N LYS A 268 5.52 -1.25 -18.78
CA LYS A 268 5.56 0.13 -19.28
C LYS A 268 6.67 0.97 -18.67
N TYR A 269 7.32 0.50 -17.60
CA TYR A 269 8.52 1.11 -17.04
C TYR A 269 9.74 0.54 -17.76
N LEU A 270 10.43 1.34 -18.57
CA LEU A 270 11.53 0.83 -19.40
C LEU A 270 12.72 0.31 -18.59
N GLU A 271 13.09 0.98 -17.50
CA GLU A 271 14.33 0.68 -16.77
C GLU A 271 14.13 -0.17 -15.51
N HIS A 272 12.98 -0.05 -14.84
CA HIS A 272 12.84 -0.54 -13.47
C HIS A 272 11.52 -1.29 -13.19
N GLY A 273 10.75 -1.63 -14.23
CA GLY A 273 9.49 -2.36 -14.11
C GLY A 273 9.60 -3.70 -13.40
N GLU A 274 10.64 -4.49 -13.69
CA GLU A 274 10.90 -5.77 -13.02
C GLU A 274 11.18 -5.57 -11.51
N ALA A 275 11.98 -4.57 -11.16
CA ALA A 275 12.27 -4.26 -9.77
C ALA A 275 11.00 -3.82 -9.01
N LEU A 276 10.16 -3.00 -9.65
CA LEU A 276 8.90 -2.52 -9.05
C LEU A 276 7.88 -3.61 -8.83
N ILE A 277 7.68 -4.50 -9.82
CA ILE A 277 6.73 -5.60 -9.64
C ILE A 277 7.24 -6.55 -8.56
N ASN A 278 8.54 -6.83 -8.51
CA ASN A 278 9.15 -7.66 -7.47
C ASN A 278 8.99 -7.04 -6.07
N SER A 279 9.17 -5.73 -5.91
CA SER A 279 8.89 -5.06 -4.63
C SER A 279 7.40 -5.03 -4.29
N SER A 280 6.54 -4.92 -5.30
CA SER A 280 5.08 -4.95 -5.12
C SER A 280 4.58 -6.32 -4.64
N LEU A 281 5.27 -7.43 -4.95
CA LEU A 281 4.85 -8.78 -4.55
C LEU A 281 4.60 -8.90 -3.04
N PHE A 282 5.36 -8.17 -2.21
CA PHE A 282 5.16 -8.20 -0.77
C PHE A 282 3.72 -7.80 -0.36
N ILE A 283 3.11 -6.86 -1.07
CA ILE A 283 1.78 -6.34 -0.76
C ILE A 283 0.70 -6.68 -1.81
N LEU A 284 1.07 -7.26 -2.95
CA LEU A 284 0.11 -7.79 -3.91
C LEU A 284 -0.50 -9.08 -3.40
N HIS A 285 -1.82 -9.24 -3.57
CA HIS A 285 -2.49 -10.47 -3.21
C HIS A 285 -1.94 -11.64 -4.05
N PRO A 286 -1.64 -12.82 -3.45
CA PRO A 286 -1.01 -13.94 -4.17
C PRO A 286 -1.73 -14.43 -5.43
N SER A 287 -3.05 -14.23 -5.54
CA SER A 287 -3.81 -14.58 -6.76
C SER A 287 -3.48 -13.70 -7.97
N LEU A 288 -2.83 -12.56 -7.75
CA LEU A 288 -2.35 -11.66 -8.80
C LEU A 288 -0.93 -11.98 -9.25
N TRP A 289 -0.22 -12.89 -8.59
CA TRP A 289 1.15 -13.24 -8.95
C TRP A 289 1.17 -14.06 -10.25
N ALA A 290 2.20 -13.84 -11.07
CA ALA A 290 2.43 -14.64 -12.27
C ALA A 290 2.66 -16.11 -11.89
N LYS A 291 2.22 -17.04 -12.75
CA LYS A 291 2.30 -18.49 -12.48
C LYS A 291 3.73 -19.00 -12.26
N ASN A 292 4.72 -18.32 -12.84
CA ASN A 292 6.14 -18.61 -12.73
C ASN A 292 6.86 -17.79 -11.64
N ALA A 293 6.14 -16.97 -10.88
CA ALA A 293 6.70 -16.26 -9.73
C ALA A 293 7.10 -17.25 -8.63
N ILE A 294 7.99 -16.82 -7.74
CA ILE A 294 8.32 -17.56 -6.51
C ILE A 294 7.03 -17.83 -5.73
N LYS A 295 6.94 -18.96 -5.02
CA LYS A 295 5.77 -19.26 -4.20
C LYS A 295 5.64 -18.23 -3.06
N SER A 296 4.47 -17.62 -2.91
CA SER A 296 4.17 -16.73 -1.79
C SER A 296 4.20 -17.48 -0.45
N ASN A 297 4.80 -16.89 0.58
CA ASN A 297 4.90 -17.40 1.94
C ASN A 297 4.89 -16.26 2.97
N SER A 298 4.96 -16.57 4.27
CA SER A 298 4.88 -15.58 5.36
C SER A 298 6.09 -14.64 5.47
N GLU A 299 7.19 -14.90 4.75
CA GLU A 299 8.38 -14.05 4.75
C GLU A 299 8.36 -13.05 3.59
N ASN A 300 7.72 -13.40 2.47
CA ASN A 300 7.75 -12.61 1.25
C ASN A 300 6.39 -12.01 0.85
N ASN A 301 5.33 -12.22 1.64
CA ASN A 301 4.01 -11.66 1.35
C ASN A 301 3.19 -11.41 2.63
N ILE A 302 2.60 -10.21 2.72
CA ILE A 302 1.80 -9.80 3.88
C ILE A 302 0.54 -10.64 4.09
N TYR A 303 -0.17 -11.04 3.03
CA TYR A 303 -1.38 -11.85 3.17
C TYR A 303 -1.06 -13.22 3.77
N LYS A 304 0.01 -13.86 3.28
CA LYS A 304 0.50 -15.13 3.83
C LYS A 304 1.05 -15.01 5.24
N PHE A 305 1.69 -13.88 5.55
CA PHE A 305 2.10 -13.59 6.92
C PHE A 305 0.91 -13.52 7.87
N LEU A 306 -0.13 -12.73 7.53
CA LEU A 306 -1.32 -12.59 8.35
C LEU A 306 -2.12 -13.90 8.48
N GLU A 307 -2.26 -14.66 7.40
CA GLU A 307 -2.83 -16.02 7.44
C GLU A 307 -2.12 -16.90 8.48
N SER A 308 -0.78 -16.92 8.48
CA SER A 308 0.01 -17.70 9.44
C SER A 308 -0.18 -17.26 10.90
N LYS A 309 -0.39 -15.96 11.14
CA LYS A 309 -0.65 -15.41 12.48
C LYS A 309 -2.06 -15.72 12.96
N ASN A 310 -3.00 -15.88 12.04
CA ASN A 310 -4.38 -16.21 12.37
C ASN A 310 -4.58 -17.69 12.71
N GLN A 311 -3.81 -18.59 12.09
CA GLN A 311 -3.82 -20.03 12.34
C GLN A 311 -3.18 -20.42 13.69
N ASN A 312 -2.17 -19.68 14.17
CA ASN A 312 -1.45 -19.98 15.41
C ASN A 312 -2.15 -19.48 16.70
N LYS A 313 -3.44 -19.09 16.63
CA LYS A 313 -4.22 -18.55 17.76
C LYS A 313 -5.56 -19.29 17.98
N GLU A 314 -5.75 -20.44 17.34
CA GLU A 314 -6.82 -21.41 17.62
C GLU A 314 -6.23 -22.60 18.39
#